data_AF-A0A7X9X6P7-F1
#
_entry.id   AF-A0A7X9X6P7-F1
#
_cell.length_a   1.000
_cell.length_b   1.000
_cell.length_c   1.000
_cell.angle_alpha   90.00
_cell.angle_beta   90.00
_cell.angle_gamma   90.00
#
_symmetry.space_group_name_H-M   'P 1'
#
loop_
_entity.id
_entity.type
_entity.pdbx_description
1 polymer ?
#
loop_
_entity_poly.entity_id
_entity_poly.type
_entity_poly.pdbx_seq_one_letter_code
_entity_poly.pdbx_strand_id
1 'polypeptide(L)'
;MLEIPLSDADWARVEGLFPELPPSTRGRPRRSDRDILNAILWLQQHKEKWHRLPATFPPQQTCYLRYMAWNKAGILKRVNELLNVDQFDV
;
A
#
# COMPACT_ATOMS: atom_id res chain seq x y z
N MET A 1 -9.32 -5.41 13.78
CA MET A 1 -9.18 -5.99 12.43
C MET A 1 -9.30 -4.84 11.45
N LEU A 2 -8.25 -4.53 10.69
CA LEU A 2 -8.27 -3.43 9.72
C LEU A 2 -9.17 -3.80 8.55
N GLU A 3 -10.05 -2.91 8.12
CA GLU A 3 -10.88 -3.16 6.94
C GLU A 3 -10.11 -2.83 5.65
N ILE A 4 -10.21 -3.72 4.67
CA ILE A 4 -9.61 -3.54 3.35
C ILE A 4 -10.70 -3.72 2.29
N PRO A 5 -10.89 -2.75 1.38
CA PRO A 5 -10.09 -1.53 1.20
C PRO A 5 -10.22 -0.54 2.37
N LEU A 6 -9.16 0.26 2.60
CA LEU A 6 -9.15 1.29 3.64
C LEU A 6 -10.35 2.23 3.51
N SER A 7 -10.91 2.67 4.63
CA SER A 7 -11.89 3.75 4.66
C SER A 7 -11.26 5.08 4.24
N ASP A 8 -12.07 6.06 3.83
CA ASP A 8 -11.57 7.40 3.52
C ASP A 8 -10.93 8.07 4.75
N ALA A 9 -11.46 7.78 5.95
CA ALA A 9 -10.92 8.29 7.20
C ALA A 9 -9.54 7.72 7.51
N ASP A 10 -9.34 6.41 7.34
CA ASP A 10 -8.03 5.79 7.56
C ASP A 10 -7.02 6.20 6.49
N TRP A 11 -7.49 6.31 5.24
CA TRP A 11 -6.67 6.81 4.14
C TRP A 11 -6.18 8.23 4.40
N ALA A 12 -7.07 9.15 4.82
CA ALA A 12 -6.72 10.54 5.13
C ALA A 12 -5.63 10.66 6.23
N ARG A 13 -5.51 9.68 7.11
CA ARG A 13 -4.47 9.67 8.16
C ARG A 13 -3.08 9.38 7.60
N VAL A 14 -2.99 8.63 6.50
CA VAL A 14 -1.72 8.14 5.94
C VAL A 14 -1.35 8.73 4.60
N GLU A 15 -2.30 9.34 3.87
CA GLU A 15 -2.10 9.82 2.50
C GLU A 15 -0.92 10.80 2.37
N GLY A 16 -0.72 11.65 3.38
CA GLY A 16 0.38 12.62 3.42
C GLY A 16 1.77 12.01 3.61
N LEU A 17 1.88 10.70 3.89
CA LEU A 17 3.16 9.99 3.97
C LEU A 17 3.69 9.61 2.58
N PHE A 18 2.82 9.54 1.58
CA PHE A 18 3.19 9.14 0.23
C PHE A 18 3.73 10.34 -0.53
N PRO A 19 4.82 10.17 -1.30
CA PRO A 19 5.37 11.28 -2.07
C PRO A 19 4.31 11.75 -3.08
N GLU A 20 4.03 13.05 -3.08
CA GLU A 20 3.18 13.67 -4.10
C GLU A 20 3.90 13.54 -5.44
N LEU A 21 3.49 12.56 -6.22
CA LEU A 21 4.09 12.29 -7.51
C LEU A 21 3.39 13.17 -8.54
N PRO A 22 4.11 14.03 -9.27
CA PRO A 22 3.50 14.93 -10.24
C PRO A 22 2.66 14.12 -11.24
N PRO A 23 1.44 14.58 -11.58
CA PRO A 23 0.56 13.83 -12.48
C PRO A 23 1.30 13.51 -13.77
N SER A 24 1.15 12.27 -14.25
CA SER A 24 1.81 11.85 -15.48
C SER A 24 1.19 12.62 -16.66
N THR A 25 1.96 13.51 -17.29
CA THR A 25 1.54 14.29 -18.45
C THR A 25 1.43 13.47 -19.74
N ARG A 26 1.72 12.15 -19.69
CA ARG A 26 1.60 11.21 -20.82
C ARG A 26 1.44 9.76 -20.32
N GLY A 27 0.62 8.94 -20.97
CA GLY A 27 0.45 7.49 -20.70
C GLY A 27 -0.77 7.10 -19.83
N ARG A 28 -0.89 5.80 -19.50
CA ARG A 28 -1.97 5.26 -18.65
C ARG A 28 -1.95 5.93 -17.26
N PRO A 29 -3.11 6.32 -16.69
CA PRO A 29 -3.18 6.88 -15.35
C PRO A 29 -2.42 6.01 -14.35
N ARG A 30 -1.65 6.64 -13.46
CA ARG A 30 -0.96 5.91 -12.39
C ARG A 30 -2.00 5.22 -11.52
N ARG A 31 -1.68 4.01 -11.05
CA ARG A 31 -2.49 3.34 -10.02
C ARG A 31 -2.46 4.19 -8.76
N SER A 32 -3.59 4.27 -8.06
CA SER A 32 -3.65 5.06 -6.84
C SER A 32 -2.72 4.43 -5.80
N ASP A 33 -1.99 5.26 -5.04
CA ASP A 33 -1.13 4.76 -3.98
C ASP A 33 -1.98 4.07 -2.89
N ARG A 34 -3.25 4.44 -2.74
CA ARG A 34 -4.25 3.75 -1.91
C ARG A 34 -4.49 2.31 -2.35
N ASP A 35 -4.66 2.03 -3.65
CA ASP A 35 -4.88 0.65 -4.12
C ASP A 35 -3.66 -0.25 -3.88
N ILE A 36 -2.46 0.31 -4.04
CA ILE A 36 -1.22 -0.38 -3.76
C ILE A 36 -1.07 -0.62 -2.25
N LEU A 37 -1.40 0.37 -1.43
CA LEU A 37 -1.38 0.24 0.02
C LEU A 37 -2.37 -0.81 0.50
N ASN A 38 -3.59 -0.83 -0.03
CA ASN A 38 -4.60 -1.84 0.25
C ASN A 38 -4.06 -3.26 -0.04
N ALA A 39 -3.35 -3.44 -1.16
CA ALA A 39 -2.72 -4.72 -1.50
C ALA A 39 -1.64 -5.14 -0.49
N ILE A 40 -0.79 -4.21 -0.05
CA ILE A 40 0.28 -4.46 0.93
C ILE A 40 -0.33 -4.83 2.29
N LEU A 41 -1.30 -4.06 2.76
CA LEU A 41 -1.98 -4.29 4.03
C LEU A 41 -2.74 -5.62 4.03
N TRP A 42 -3.29 -6.03 2.88
CA TRP A 42 -3.98 -7.30 2.75
C TRP A 42 -3.01 -8.46 2.97
N LEU A 43 -1.82 -8.40 2.37
CA LEU A 43 -0.77 -9.41 2.58
C LEU A 43 -0.31 -9.47 4.04
N GLN A 44 -0.13 -8.31 4.69
CA GLN A 44 0.25 -8.25 6.11
C GLN A 44 -0.83 -8.86 7.01
N GLN A 45 -2.11 -8.52 6.77
CA GLN A 45 -3.24 -9.02 7.56
C GLN A 45 -3.42 -10.53 7.40
N HIS A 46 -3.27 -11.05 6.19
CA HIS A 46 -3.45 -12.49 5.90
C HIS A 46 -2.16 -13.29 6.15
N LYS A 47 -1.03 -12.62 6.44
CA LYS A 47 0.30 -13.21 6.54
C LYS A 47 0.66 -14.05 5.30
N GLU A 48 0.27 -13.53 4.14
CA GLU A 48 0.38 -14.22 2.86
C GLU A 48 1.54 -13.70 2.01
N LYS A 49 1.95 -14.53 1.06
CA LYS A 49 3.01 -14.18 0.10
C LYS A 49 2.43 -13.46 -1.11
N TRP A 50 3.27 -12.66 -1.76
CA TRP A 50 2.90 -11.88 -2.95
C TRP A 50 2.17 -12.65 -4.06
N HIS A 51 2.53 -13.92 -4.30
CA HIS A 51 1.90 -14.76 -5.33
C HIS A 51 0.45 -15.18 -5.00
N ARG A 52 0.01 -14.98 -3.75
CA ARG A 52 -1.37 -15.19 -3.30
C ARG A 52 -2.21 -13.92 -3.37
N LEU A 53 -1.63 -12.78 -3.76
CA LEU A 53 -2.36 -11.53 -3.89
C LEU A 53 -3.51 -11.70 -4.91
N PRO A 54 -4.77 -11.43 -4.52
CA PRO A 54 -5.90 -11.55 -5.43
C PRO A 54 -5.76 -10.66 -6.67
N ALA A 55 -6.27 -11.15 -7.82
CA ALA A 55 -6.22 -10.42 -9.10
C ALA A 55 -7.08 -9.14 -9.13
N THR A 56 -7.88 -8.89 -8.09
CA THR A 56 -8.65 -7.64 -7.91
C THR A 56 -7.75 -6.46 -7.53
N PHE A 57 -6.57 -6.74 -6.95
CA PHE A 57 -5.58 -5.72 -6.61
C PHE A 57 -4.75 -5.30 -7.84
N PRO A 58 -3.98 -4.19 -7.74
CA PRO A 58 -3.03 -3.83 -8.78
C PRO A 58 -2.00 -4.96 -9.03
N PRO A 59 -1.33 -4.95 -10.21
CA PRO A 59 -0.36 -5.99 -10.55
C PRO A 59 0.68 -6.20 -9.46
N GLN A 60 0.87 -7.46 -9.06
CA GLN A 60 1.77 -7.86 -7.98
C GLN A 60 3.17 -7.22 -8.10
N GLN A 61 3.72 -7.16 -9.31
CA GLN A 61 5.03 -6.54 -9.57
C GLN A 61 5.05 -5.04 -9.22
N THR A 62 3.98 -4.30 -9.54
CA THR A 62 3.86 -2.88 -9.20
C THR A 62 3.78 -2.70 -7.68
N CYS A 63 2.99 -3.53 -6.99
CA CYS A 63 2.87 -3.48 -5.54
C CYS A 63 4.19 -3.81 -4.85
N TYR A 64 4.92 -4.82 -5.33
CA TYR A 64 6.22 -5.20 -4.79
C TYR A 64 7.28 -4.09 -4.95
N LEU A 65 7.37 -3.47 -6.13
CA LEU A 65 8.31 -2.35 -6.35
C LEU A 65 8.03 -1.18 -5.42
N ARG A 66 6.74 -0.86 -5.21
CA ARG A 66 6.29 0.19 -4.29
C ARG A 66 6.56 -0.18 -2.84
N TYR A 67 6.26 -1.42 -2.44
CA TYR A 67 6.60 -1.94 -1.13
C TYR A 67 8.09 -1.74 -0.83
N MET A 68 8.98 -2.14 -1.75
CA MET A 68 10.43 -1.97 -1.54
C MET A 68 10.83 -0.50 -1.39
N ALA A 69 10.28 0.38 -2.23
CA ALA A 69 10.55 1.82 -2.15
C ALA A 69 10.05 2.43 -0.83
N TRP A 70 8.82 2.11 -0.43
CA TRP A 70 8.18 2.63 0.77
C TRP A 70 8.75 2.05 2.06
N ASN A 71 9.15 0.78 2.05
CA ASN A 71 9.84 0.15 3.15
C ASN A 71 11.21 0.81 3.39
N LYS A 72 11.99 1.02 2.32
CA LYS A 72 13.27 1.73 2.41
C LYS A 72 13.12 3.17 2.89
N ALA A 73 12.03 3.84 2.51
CA ALA A 73 11.71 5.19 2.96
C ALA A 73 11.09 5.27 4.37
N GLY A 74 10.80 4.13 5.03
CA GLY A 74 10.14 4.09 6.33
C GLY A 74 8.66 4.47 6.32
N ILE A 75 8.05 4.60 5.13
CA ILE A 75 6.63 4.97 4.97
C ILE A 75 5.73 3.88 5.57
N LEU A 76 5.99 2.60 5.24
CA LEU A 76 5.17 1.49 5.73
C LEU A 76 5.21 1.36 7.26
N LYS A 77 6.35 1.64 7.88
CA LYS A 77 6.47 1.68 9.33
C LYS A 77 5.54 2.73 9.94
N ARG A 78 5.54 3.95 9.39
CA ARG A 78 4.65 5.04 9.83
C ARG A 78 3.17 4.74 9.57
N VAL A 79 2.85 4.13 8.43
CA VAL A 79 1.49 3.66 8.14
C VAL A 79 1.02 2.69 9.21
N ASN A 80 1.85 1.70 9.54
CA ASN A 80 1.55 0.69 10.54
C ASN A 80 1.34 1.29 11.93
N GLU A 81 2.17 2.27 12.31
CA GLU A 81 2.01 3.02 13.57
C GLU A 81 0.69 3.82 13.59
N LEU A 82 0.33 4.48 12.50
CA LEU A 82 -0.91 5.27 12.43
C LEU A 82 -2.16 4.39 12.39
N LEU A 83 -2.11 3.25 11.71
CA LEU A 83 -3.24 2.33 11.55
C LEU A 83 -3.29 1.25 12.64
N ASN A 84 -2.33 1.23 13.58
CA ASN A 84 -2.17 0.18 14.60
C ASN A 84 -2.12 -1.24 13.98
N VAL A 85 -1.32 -1.39 12.92
CA VAL A 85 -1.13 -2.66 12.21
C VAL A 85 0.25 -3.22 12.58
N ASP A 86 0.30 -4.50 12.96
CA ASP A 86 1.59 -5.16 13.21
C ASP A 86 2.36 -5.35 11.92
N GLN A 87 3.63 -4.94 11.92
CA GLN A 87 4.53 -5.14 10.79
C GLN A 87 4.92 -6.62 10.70
N PHE A 88 4.68 -7.24 9.54
CA PHE A 88 5.12 -8.60 9.24
C PHE A 88 6.27 -8.55 8.22
N ASP A 89 7.34 -9.28 8.50
CA ASP A 89 8.46 -9.46 7.57
C ASP A 89 8.08 -10.51 6.51
N VAL A 90 7.72 -10.04 5.30
CA VAL A 90 7.42 -10.87 4.11
C VAL A 90 8.69 -11.25 3.36
#